data_AF-A1HPC4-F1
#
_entry.id   AF-A1HPC4-F1
#
_cell.length_a   1.000
_cell.length_b   1.000
_cell.length_c   1.000
_cell.angle_alpha   90.00
_cell.angle_beta   90.00
_cell.angle_gamma   90.00
#
_symmetry.space_group_name_H-M   'P 1'
#
loop_
_entity.id
_entity.type
_entity.pdbx_description
1 polymer ?
#
loop_
_entity_poly.entity_id
_entity_poly.type
_entity_poly.pdbx_seq_one_letter_code
_entity_poly.pdbx_strand_id
1 'polypeptide(L)' 'MEITLEKIDIIRERTGVSYREAKEVLERNGGNVIEALIELESKKENTWAEEFSVRSAEVIDKVKE' A
#
# COMPACT_ATOMS: atom_id res chain seq x y z
N MET A 1 14.53 2.31 18.17
CA MET A 1 13.87 3.25 17.24
C MET A 1 12.50 3.57 17.81
N GLU A 2 12.12 4.84 17.88
CA GLU A 2 10.85 5.25 18.47
C GLU A 2 9.78 5.41 17.39
N ILE A 3 8.76 4.55 17.47
CA ILE A 3 7.53 4.65 16.68
C ILE A 3 6.50 5.32 17.58
N THR A 4 6.03 6.49 17.16
CA THR A 4 5.07 7.30 17.89
C THR A 4 3.75 7.31 17.16
N LEU A 5 2.67 7.58 17.90
CA LEU A 5 1.34 7.76 17.32
C LEU A 5 1.35 8.86 16.24
N GLU A 6 2.07 9.96 16.47
CA GLU A 6 2.23 11.06 15.51
C GLU A 6 2.78 10.60 14.16
N LYS A 7 3.82 9.76 14.15
CA LYS A 7 4.35 9.19 12.90
C LYS A 7 3.33 8.32 12.18
N ILE A 8 2.54 7.56 12.93
CA ILE A 8 1.49 6.71 12.37
C ILE A 8 0.38 7.57 11.77
N ASP A 9 -0.05 8.64 12.45
CA ASP A 9 -1.07 9.56 11.96
C ASP A 9 -0.63 10.29 10.68
N ILE A 10 0.64 10.72 10.59
CA ILE A 10 1.18 11.32 9.35
C ILE A 10 1.01 10.36 8.17
N ILE A 11 1.34 9.08 8.33
CA ILE A 11 1.20 8.11 7.24
C ILE A 11 -0.25 7.92 6.86
N ARG A 12 -1.15 7.77 7.85
CA ARG A 12 -2.57 7.58 7.59
C ARG A 12 -3.20 8.76 6.87
N GLU A 13 -2.89 9.98 7.30
CA GLU A 13 -3.43 11.21 6.70
C GLU A 13 -3.00 11.35 5.24
N ARG A 14 -1.77 10.93 4.90
CA ARG A 14 -1.23 11.05 3.54
C ARG A 14 -1.63 9.91 2.60
N THR A 15 -1.78 8.70 3.12
CA THR A 15 -1.96 7.50 2.27
C THR A 15 -3.37 6.90 2.35
N GLY A 16 -4.11 7.19 3.42
CA GLY A 16 -5.43 6.62 3.70
C GLY A 16 -5.42 5.21 4.30
N VAL A 17 -4.25 4.67 4.67
CA VAL A 17 -4.15 3.30 5.20
C VAL A 17 -4.66 3.17 6.64
N SER A 18 -4.86 1.92 7.09
CA SER A 18 -5.25 1.65 8.47
C SER A 18 -4.10 1.93 9.46
N TYR A 19 -4.42 2.18 10.74
CA TYR A 19 -3.41 2.30 11.81
C TYR A 19 -2.48 1.09 11.88
N ARG A 20 -3.01 -0.11 11.62
CA ARG A 20 -2.24 -1.35 11.62
C ARG A 20 -1.19 -1.34 10.51
N GLU A 21 -1.62 -1.04 9.28
CA GLU A 21 -0.70 -0.98 8.13
C GLU A 21 0.36 0.10 8.30
N ALA A 22 -0.03 1.28 8.76
CA ALA A 22 0.91 2.37 9.03
C ALA A 22 1.95 1.99 10.09
N LYS A 23 1.53 1.29 11.17
CA LYS A 23 2.46 0.76 12.18
C LYS A 23 3.41 -0.26 11.59
N GLU A 24 2.90 -1.24 10.84
CA GLU A 24 3.72 -2.31 10.26
C GLU A 24 4.76 -1.78 9.27
N VAL A 25 4.36 -0.86 8.39
CA VAL A 25 5.27 -0.23 7.43
C VAL A 25 6.33 0.59 8.15
N LEU A 26 5.96 1.34 9.19
CA LEU A 26 6.95 2.04 10.03
C LEU A 26 7.90 1.04 10.69
N GLU A 27 7.42 -0.07 11.26
CA GLU A 27 8.27 -1.08 11.89
C GLU A 27 9.29 -1.67 10.91
N ARG A 28 8.88 -1.99 9.68
CA ARG A 28 9.79 -2.48 8.62
C ARG A 28 10.84 -1.46 8.21
N ASN A 29 10.46 -0.19 8.17
CA ASN A 29 11.33 0.94 7.81
C ASN A 29 12.04 1.57 9.02
N GLY A 30 12.01 0.89 10.17
CA GLY A 30 12.58 1.37 11.43
C GLY A 30 11.90 2.63 12.00
N GLY A 31 10.81 3.13 11.43
CA GLY A 31 10.19 4.38 11.84
C GLY A 31 10.73 5.59 11.08
N ASN A 32 11.36 5.35 9.92
CA ASN A 32 11.54 6.36 8.89
C ASN A 32 10.20 6.56 8.16
N VAL A 33 9.61 7.74 8.32
CA VAL A 33 8.31 8.09 7.74
C VAL A 33 8.38 8.23 6.21
N ILE A 34 9.48 8.73 5.67
CA ILE A 34 9.63 8.94 4.23
C ILE A 34 9.73 7.61 3.50
N GLU A 35 10.60 6.71 3.95
CA GLU A 35 10.74 5.36 3.36
C GLU A 35 9.42 4.58 3.45
N ALA A 36 8.73 4.71 4.59
CA ALA A 36 7.40 4.15 4.79
C ALA A 36 6.35 4.66 3.79
N LEU A 37 6.35 5.95 3.47
CA LEU A 37 5.44 6.54 2.48
C LEU A 37 5.77 6.04 1.07
N ILE A 38 7.06 6.00 0.71
CA ILE A 38 7.54 5.50 -0.59
C ILE A 38 7.11 4.04 -0.79
N GLU A 39 7.27 3.18 0.23
CA GLU A 39 6.82 1.78 0.19
C GLU A 39 5.31 1.68 -0.10
N LEU A 40 4.51 2.50 0.57
CA LEU A 40 3.05 2.50 0.40
C LEU A 40 2.60 3.01 -0.97
N GLU A 41 3.30 3.99 -1.55
CA GLU A 41 3.04 4.47 -2.91
C GLU A 41 3.32 3.38 -3.95
N SER A 42 4.49 2.72 -3.87
CA SER A 42 4.83 1.63 -4.78
C SER A 42 3.87 0.44 -4.67
N LYS A 43 3.34 0.16 -3.47
CA LYS A 43 2.40 -0.95 -3.27
C LYS A 43 1.03 -0.69 -3.92
N LYS A 44 0.57 0.56 -3.94
CA LYS A 44 -0.67 0.96 -4.64
C LYS A 44 -0.57 0.75 -6.15
N GLU A 45 0.57 1.09 -6.74
CA GLU A 45 0.80 0.93 -8.19
C GLU A 45 0.76 -0.54 -8.62
N ASN A 46 1.38 -1.44 -7.82
CA ASN A 46 1.37 -2.87 -8.11
C ASN A 46 -0.02 -3.49 -7.95
N THR A 47 -0.74 -3.13 -6.88
CA THR A 47 -2.09 -3.68 -6.62
C THR A 47 -3.07 -3.33 -7.74
N TRP A 48 -3.02 -2.10 -8.27
CA TRP A 48 -3.84 -1.70 -9.43
C TRP A 48 -3.50 -2.51 -10.69
N ALA A 49 -2.21 -2.65 -10.99
CA ALA A 49 -1.76 -3.36 -12.19
C ALA A 49 -2.15 -4.85 -12.15
N GLU A 50 -2.04 -5.48 -10.99
CA GLU A 50 -2.40 -6.89 -10.80
C GLU A 50 -3.92 -7.11 -10.87
N GLU A 51 -4.73 -6.29 -10.20
CA GLU A 51 -6.20 -6.43 -10.22
C GLU A 51 -6.78 -6.25 -11.64
N PHE A 52 -6.23 -5.29 -12.40
CA PHE A 52 -6.66 -5.04 -13.78
C PHE A 52 -6.29 -6.19 -14.73
N SER A 53 -5.10 -6.77 -14.56
CA SER A 53 -4.64 -7.90 -15.39
C SER A 53 -5.54 -9.13 -15.22
N VAL A 54 -5.90 -9.47 -13.97
CA VAL A 54 -6.78 -10.61 -13.68
C VAL A 54 -8.17 -10.40 -14.26
N ARG A 55 -8.76 -9.22 -14.07
CA ARG A 55 -10.09 -8.91 -14.63
C ARG A 55 -10.10 -8.91 -16.16
N SER A 56 -9.02 -8.48 -16.79
CA SER A 56 -8.88 -8.48 -18.26
C SER A 56 -8.74 -9.89 -18.84
N ALA A 57 -8.06 -10.80 -18.15
CA ALA A 57 -7.93 -12.19 -18.57
C ALA A 57 -9.30 -12.92 -18.53
N GLU A 58 -10.09 -12.69 -17.47
CA GLU A 58 -11.40 -13.34 -17.31
C GLU A 58 -12.41 -12.91 -18.39
N VAL A 59 -12.42 -11.64 -18.79
CA VAL A 59 -13.32 -11.15 -19.86
C VAL A 59 -12.92 -11.64 -21.25
N ILE A 60 -11.64 -11.87 -21.52
CA ILE A 60 -11.16 -12.41 -22.82
C ILE A 60 -11.60 -13.86 -23.00
N ASP A 61 -11.56 -14.65 -21.93
CA ASP A 61 -11.97 -16.06 -21.97
C ASP A 61 -13.47 -16.19 -22.31
N LYS A 62 -14.30 -15.33 -21.71
CA LYS A 62 -15.75 -15.31 -21.92
C LYS A 62 -16.21 -14.77 -23.28
N VAL A 63 -15.36 -14.01 -23.99
CA VAL A 63 -15.63 -13.51 -25.35
C VAL A 63 -15.19 -14.50 -26.44
N LYS A 64 -14.32 -15.46 -26.10
CA LYS A 64 -13.88 -16.52 -27.01
C LYS A 64 -14.85 -17.71 -27.09
N GLU A 65 -15.82 -17.80 -26.18
CA GLU A 65 -16.97 -18.71 -26.24
C GLU A 65 -18.12 -18.09 -27.06
#